data_AF-A0AAD6DL93-F1
#
_entry.id   AF-A0AAD6DL93-F1
#
_cell.length_a   1.000
_cell.length_b   1.000
_cell.length_c   1.000
_cell.angle_alpha   90.00
_cell.angle_beta   90.00
_cell.angle_gamma   90.00
#
_symmetry.space_group_name_H-M   'P 1'
#
loop_
_entity.id
_entity.type
_entity.pdbx_description
1 polymer ?
#
loop_
_entity_poly.entity_id
_entity_poly.type
_entity_poly.pdbx_seq_one_letter_code
_entity_poly.pdbx_strand_id
1 'polypeptide(L)'
;MASKQRSRLIKSIRAPSSVEVMSNTFWHLFRISVSFALLFADNTILFTAILLARLQATIDRYNKKRQGIQFYPKTVLITGIGTPHGLALARAWSAEGHHVIGADVADLNLPIRSGGSMSNTLLTFYRIPKDHYISRIVDIVHREKVDVWIPCSPKATAIEDATAKEVIESRTSCKCVTFDTDLATRFLRADSFIQYLAERNLPILERHQVHSRDSIHKILHRSPSKSYQIRRLGSSANDSIAVVLPQRTLSKTYSDVSEIQISQDSPWILQQRTRLGEFYADILVVRGHVHAIKVRLAETRTPHWGASPLDEALATAIHRLMESFAVKGGMRMTGHLSVRLLVDEEFDQSSVRHAIHIADCIPGAVAIENLLRDATCPVTGYLSLLMPEPVDPAHWDVVATLSPAKSRMSNLTVSECGFIVKLLSQVFPLSRIRRMKARIEEEAVPFLFWRDSRFSYQDPFPWWWHVHVYQPLREIWMAVKQIRELGLTNGS
;
A
#
# COMPACT_ATOMS: atom_id res chain seq x y z
N MET A 1 1.92 35.63 -33.95
CA MET A 1 0.48 35.31 -33.83
C MET A 1 0.34 33.91 -33.22
N ALA A 2 0.60 33.58 -31.95
CA ALA A 2 0.48 34.26 -30.66
C ALA A 2 -0.95 34.78 -30.37
N SER A 3 -1.59 34.15 -29.38
CA SER A 3 -2.89 34.42 -28.75
C SER A 3 -4.18 34.08 -29.54
N LYS A 4 -4.69 32.85 -29.35
CA LYS A 4 -6.12 32.53 -29.07
C LYS A 4 -6.40 31.03 -29.25
N GLN A 5 -5.97 30.19 -28.31
CA GLN A 5 -6.58 28.86 -28.08
C GLN A 5 -6.08 28.20 -26.78
N ARG A 6 -5.99 28.99 -25.71
CA ARG A 6 -5.74 28.52 -24.34
C ARG A 6 -6.87 29.03 -23.44
N SER A 7 -8.08 28.51 -23.64
CA SER A 7 -9.18 28.71 -22.71
C SER A 7 -10.28 27.66 -22.96
N ARG A 8 -10.16 26.52 -22.28
CA ARG A 8 -11.25 25.59 -21.88
C ARG A 8 -10.65 24.28 -21.36
N LEU A 9 -10.04 24.35 -20.18
CA LEU A 9 -9.90 23.20 -19.29
C LEU A 9 -9.70 23.68 -17.84
N ILE A 10 -10.58 24.58 -17.41
CA ILE A 10 -10.80 24.81 -15.98
C ILE A 10 -11.79 23.71 -15.57
N LYS A 11 -11.28 22.72 -14.84
CA LYS A 11 -12.13 21.83 -14.04
C LYS A 11 -13.06 22.72 -13.22
N SER A 12 -14.36 22.63 -13.49
CA SER A 12 -15.38 23.16 -12.60
C SER A 12 -15.17 22.50 -11.23
N ILE A 13 -14.50 23.21 -10.33
CA ILE A 13 -14.52 22.90 -8.90
C ILE A 13 -15.92 23.29 -8.47
N ARG A 14 -16.83 22.30 -8.49
CA ARG A 14 -18.16 22.46 -7.93
C ARG A 14 -17.96 22.83 -6.46
N ALA A 15 -18.35 24.04 -6.07
CA ALA A 15 -18.36 24.43 -4.66
C ALA A 15 -19.15 23.35 -3.89
N PRO A 16 -18.61 22.82 -2.77
CA PRO A 16 -19.30 21.80 -2.00
C PRO A 16 -20.65 22.38 -1.56
N SER A 17 -21.72 21.61 -1.76
CA SER A 17 -23.05 22.05 -1.33
C SER A 17 -23.04 22.31 0.18
N SER A 18 -23.83 23.28 0.67
CA SER A 18 -23.91 23.61 2.11
C SER A 18 -24.20 22.40 3.01
N VAL A 19 -24.92 21.41 2.47
CA VAL A 19 -25.22 20.12 3.10
C VAL A 19 -23.98 19.24 3.26
N GLU A 20 -23.06 19.26 2.29
CA GLU A 20 -21.81 18.48 2.31
C GLU A 20 -20.80 19.06 3.30
N VAL A 21 -20.73 20.40 3.39
CA VAL A 21 -19.93 21.10 4.40
C VAL A 21 -20.45 20.82 5.81
N MET A 22 -21.75 20.93 6.05
CA MET A 22 -22.37 20.57 7.35
C MET A 22 -22.12 19.11 7.73
N SER A 23 -22.20 18.19 6.76
CA SER A 23 -21.92 16.77 7.01
C SER A 23 -20.46 16.55 7.41
N ASN A 24 -19.50 17.23 6.80
CA ASN A 24 -18.08 17.06 7.14
C ASN A 24 -17.75 17.63 8.53
N THR A 25 -18.26 18.82 8.85
CA THR A 25 -18.08 19.43 10.17
C THR A 25 -18.64 18.54 11.30
N PHE A 26 -19.80 17.91 11.06
CA PHE A 26 -20.37 16.94 12.00
C PHE A 26 -19.40 15.77 12.29
N TRP A 27 -18.77 15.20 11.25
CA TRP A 27 -17.83 14.08 11.44
C TRP A 27 -16.56 14.50 12.18
N HIS A 28 -16.03 15.69 11.91
CA HIS A 28 -14.88 16.22 12.66
C HIS A 28 -15.21 16.35 14.16
N LEU A 29 -16.36 16.95 14.49
CA LEU A 29 -16.81 17.10 15.88
C LEU A 29 -17.13 15.74 16.54
N PHE A 30 -17.74 14.81 15.79
CA PHE A 30 -18.02 13.46 16.27
C PHE A 30 -16.74 12.73 16.70
N ARG A 31 -15.70 12.74 15.86
CA ARG A 31 -14.39 12.12 16.17
C ARG A 31 -13.75 12.72 17.41
N ILE A 32 -13.81 14.04 17.56
CA ILE A 32 -13.30 14.74 18.74
C ILE A 32 -14.07 14.31 19.99
N SER A 33 -15.40 14.31 19.94
CA SER A 33 -16.25 13.91 21.06
C SER A 33 -16.04 12.46 21.49
N VAL A 34 -15.91 11.53 20.53
CA VAL A 34 -15.62 10.11 20.82
C VAL A 34 -14.25 9.96 21.49
N SER A 35 -13.22 10.66 20.99
CA SER A 35 -11.90 10.68 21.61
C SER A 35 -11.95 11.15 23.07
N PHE A 36 -12.71 12.21 23.36
CA PHE A 36 -12.85 12.71 24.74
C PHE A 36 -13.65 11.77 25.64
N ALA A 37 -14.71 11.15 25.11
CA ALA A 37 -15.54 10.22 25.86
C ALA A 37 -14.80 8.93 26.25
N LEU A 38 -13.92 8.43 25.36
CA LEU A 38 -13.16 7.20 25.59
C LEU A 38 -11.86 7.42 26.39
N LEU A 39 -11.42 8.67 26.56
CA LEU A 39 -10.17 9.03 27.22
C LEU A 39 -9.96 8.35 28.58
N PHE A 40 -11.00 8.25 29.42
CA PHE A 40 -10.90 7.61 30.73
C PHE A 40 -10.65 6.10 30.61
N ALA A 41 -11.36 5.41 29.72
CA ALA A 41 -11.17 3.98 29.48
C ALA A 41 -9.80 3.70 28.85
N ASP A 42 -9.40 4.51 27.87
CA ASP A 42 -8.14 4.34 27.17
C ASP A 42 -6.92 4.66 28.06
N ASN A 43 -7.07 5.56 29.03
CA ASN A 43 -6.06 5.82 30.06
C ASN A 43 -5.86 4.62 31.00
N THR A 44 -6.92 3.88 31.37
CA THR A 44 -6.77 2.68 32.20
C THR A 44 -6.10 1.55 31.40
N ILE A 45 -6.42 1.40 30.12
CA ILE A 45 -5.75 0.48 29.20
C ILE A 45 -4.26 0.85 29.06
N LEU A 46 -3.94 2.13 28.87
CA LEU A 46 -2.56 2.60 28.79
C LEU A 46 -1.79 2.29 30.08
N PHE A 47 -2.37 2.59 31.25
CA PHE A 47 -1.73 2.36 32.55
C PHE A 47 -1.47 0.86 32.78
N THR A 48 -2.44 0.01 32.50
CA THR A 48 -2.32 -1.44 32.64
C THR A 48 -1.25 -2.00 31.70
N ALA A 49 -1.25 -1.60 30.42
CA ALA A 49 -0.23 -2.02 29.45
C ALA A 49 1.18 -1.59 29.87
N ILE A 50 1.37 -0.35 30.35
CA ILE A 50 2.68 0.12 30.84
C ILE A 50 3.12 -0.68 32.07
N LEU A 51 2.22 -0.92 33.02
CA LEU A 51 2.53 -1.69 34.23
C LEU A 51 3.02 -3.09 33.86
N LEU A 52 2.32 -3.75 32.95
CA LEU A 52 2.67 -5.09 32.53
C LEU A 52 3.93 -5.15 31.66
N ALA A 53 4.15 -4.16 30.77
CA ALA A 53 5.38 -4.05 30.00
C ALA A 53 6.61 -3.90 30.91
N ARG A 54 6.48 -3.16 32.03
CA ARG A 54 7.55 -3.05 33.04
C ARG A 54 7.81 -4.37 33.75
N LEU A 55 6.76 -5.13 34.09
CA LEU A 55 6.88 -6.45 34.69
C LEU A 55 7.62 -7.42 33.75
N GLN A 56 7.21 -7.48 32.48
CA GLN A 56 7.88 -8.31 31.46
C GLN A 56 9.33 -7.88 31.23
N ALA A 57 9.60 -6.59 31.09
CA ALA A 57 10.97 -6.09 30.89
C ALA A 57 11.92 -6.45 32.04
N THR A 58 11.40 -6.64 33.25
CA THR A 58 12.19 -7.08 34.41
C THR A 58 12.59 -8.55 34.27
N ILE A 59 11.67 -9.39 33.79
CA ILE A 59 11.90 -10.81 33.49
C ILE A 59 12.86 -10.96 32.30
N ASP A 60 12.68 -10.17 31.25
CA ASP A 60 13.51 -10.26 30.04
C ASP A 60 14.95 -9.81 30.27
N ARG A 61 15.18 -8.79 31.12
CA ARG A 61 16.53 -8.38 31.53
C ARG A 61 17.26 -9.48 32.28
N TYR A 62 16.55 -10.26 33.09
CA TYR A 62 17.11 -11.41 33.78
C TYR A 62 17.53 -12.51 32.79
N ASN A 63 16.72 -12.75 31.76
CA ASN A 63 17.00 -13.75 30.73
C ASN A 63 18.11 -13.31 29.74
N LYS A 64 18.15 -12.05 29.31
CA LYS A 64 19.19 -11.52 28.39
C LYS A 64 20.58 -11.52 29.02
N LYS A 65 20.69 -11.32 30.34
CA LYS A 65 21.98 -11.39 31.06
C LYS A 65 22.62 -12.79 31.01
N ARG A 66 21.85 -13.84 30.69
CA ARG A 66 22.34 -15.21 30.52
C ARG A 66 22.84 -15.53 29.10
N GLN A 67 22.47 -14.75 28.09
CA GLN A 67 22.83 -15.00 26.70
C GLN A 67 23.98 -14.09 26.29
N GLY A 68 25.22 -14.57 26.52
CA GLY A 68 26.46 -13.89 26.14
C GLY A 68 26.75 -14.00 24.63
N ILE A 69 25.90 -13.41 23.80
CA ILE A 69 26.12 -13.33 22.35
C ILE A 69 26.62 -11.92 22.01
N GLN A 70 27.76 -11.83 21.33
CA GLN A 70 28.27 -10.57 20.77
C GLN A 70 27.35 -10.13 19.61
N PHE A 71 26.31 -9.37 19.94
CA PHE A 71 25.42 -8.75 18.96
C PHE A 71 25.90 -7.34 18.62
N TYR A 72 26.07 -7.03 17.34
CA TYR A 72 26.45 -5.70 16.88
C TYR A 72 25.22 -4.94 16.37
N PRO A 73 24.70 -3.96 17.13
CA PRO A 73 23.51 -3.22 16.72
C PRO A 73 23.81 -2.33 15.51
N LYS A 74 23.00 -2.48 14.46
CA LYS A 74 22.96 -1.59 13.30
C LYS A 74 22.01 -0.43 13.52
N THR A 75 22.28 0.69 12.88
CA THR A 75 21.41 1.88 12.90
C THR A 75 20.53 1.90 11.66
N VAL A 76 19.22 1.82 11.84
CA VAL A 76 18.23 1.85 10.76
C VAL A 76 17.42 3.15 10.80
N LEU A 77 17.28 3.80 9.64
CA LEU A 77 16.38 4.93 9.44
C LEU A 77 15.10 4.45 8.76
N ILE A 78 13.95 4.71 9.37
CA ILE A 78 12.64 4.39 8.79
C ILE A 78 11.87 5.70 8.58
N THR A 79 11.63 6.07 7.33
CA THR A 79 10.76 7.22 7.02
C THR A 79 9.30 6.76 6.92
N GLY A 80 8.35 7.59 7.34
CA GLY A 80 6.93 7.20 7.39
C GLY A 80 6.52 6.48 8.68
N ILE A 81 7.21 6.73 9.79
CA ILE A 81 6.90 6.15 11.11
C ILE A 81 5.46 6.44 11.59
N GLY A 82 4.84 7.53 11.10
CA GLY A 82 3.44 7.84 11.40
C GLY A 82 2.43 6.82 10.82
N THR A 83 2.87 5.97 9.90
CA THR A 83 2.06 4.88 9.35
C THR A 83 2.13 3.63 10.24
N PRO A 84 1.06 2.81 10.31
CA PRO A 84 1.10 1.60 11.13
C PRO A 84 2.20 0.61 10.69
N HIS A 85 2.43 0.49 9.37
CA HIS A 85 3.43 -0.42 8.81
C HIS A 85 4.87 0.05 9.09
N GLY A 86 5.13 1.36 9.00
CA GLY A 86 6.42 1.92 9.41
C GLY A 86 6.70 1.68 10.90
N LEU A 87 5.69 1.86 11.76
CA LEU A 87 5.80 1.61 13.19
C LEU A 87 5.98 0.11 13.52
N ALA A 88 5.27 -0.78 12.83
CA ALA A 88 5.45 -2.23 12.97
C ALA A 88 6.87 -2.65 12.62
N LEU A 89 7.42 -2.09 11.53
CA LEU A 89 8.80 -2.33 11.14
C LEU A 89 9.79 -1.80 12.19
N ALA A 90 9.60 -0.59 12.70
CA ALA A 90 10.44 -0.04 13.77
C ALA A 90 10.46 -0.92 15.02
N ARG A 91 9.30 -1.43 15.43
CA ARG A 91 9.19 -2.35 16.57
C ARG A 91 9.92 -3.66 16.32
N ALA A 92 9.83 -4.22 15.11
CA ALA A 92 10.53 -5.45 14.76
C ALA A 92 12.06 -5.28 14.81
N TRP A 93 12.59 -4.20 14.23
CA TRP A 93 14.02 -3.90 14.30
C TRP A 93 14.50 -3.66 15.74
N SER A 94 13.72 -2.94 16.55
CA SER A 94 14.03 -2.72 17.96
C SER A 94 13.97 -4.01 18.78
N ALA A 95 13.04 -4.92 18.49
CA ALA A 95 12.92 -6.21 19.15
C ALA A 95 14.17 -7.09 18.92
N GLU A 96 14.75 -7.02 17.71
CA GLU A 96 16.02 -7.66 17.37
C GLU A 96 17.24 -6.96 17.98
N GLY A 97 17.07 -5.79 18.60
CA GLY A 97 18.11 -5.06 19.32
C GLY A 97 18.84 -3.99 18.52
N HIS A 98 18.36 -3.67 17.31
CA HIS A 98 18.93 -2.62 16.46
C HIS A 98 18.48 -1.22 16.89
N HIS A 99 19.28 -0.20 16.54
CA HIS A 99 18.94 1.19 16.81
C HIS A 99 18.02 1.74 15.73
N VAL A 100 16.83 2.19 16.11
CA VAL A 100 15.84 2.69 15.16
C VAL A 100 15.71 4.19 15.24
N ILE A 101 15.88 4.85 14.10
CA ILE A 101 15.67 6.28 13.92
C ILE A 101 14.40 6.46 13.09
N GLY A 102 13.44 7.15 13.67
CA GLY A 102 12.16 7.41 13.02
C GLY A 102 12.20 8.75 12.30
N ALA A 103 11.60 8.81 11.11
CA ALA A 103 11.30 10.08 10.48
C ALA A 103 9.90 10.09 9.86
N ASP A 104 9.29 11.27 9.78
CA ASP A 104 8.01 11.44 9.09
C ASP A 104 8.05 12.68 8.20
N VAL A 105 7.47 12.55 7.01
CA VAL A 105 7.33 13.65 6.05
C VAL A 105 6.19 14.53 6.56
N ALA A 106 6.51 15.78 6.86
CA ALA A 106 5.56 16.75 7.35
C ALA A 106 4.47 16.97 6.29
N ASP A 107 3.21 16.84 6.72
CA ASP A 107 2.05 17.22 5.93
C ASP A 107 1.31 18.34 6.67
N LEU A 108 0.67 19.24 5.92
CA LEU A 108 -0.18 20.33 6.42
C LEU A 108 0.45 21.34 7.38
N ASN A 109 1.79 21.35 7.56
CA ASN A 109 2.51 22.19 8.53
C ASN A 109 1.94 22.11 9.97
N LEU A 110 1.25 21.01 10.31
CA LEU A 110 0.67 20.79 11.63
C LEU A 110 1.78 20.80 12.69
N PRO A 111 1.81 21.66 13.71
CA PRO A 111 2.94 21.74 14.66
C PRO A 111 3.08 20.52 15.61
N ILE A 112 2.34 19.44 15.37
CA ILE A 112 2.21 18.27 16.25
C ILE A 112 2.93 17.08 15.62
N ARG A 113 3.52 16.24 16.47
CA ARG A 113 4.19 15.00 16.05
C ARG A 113 3.16 13.87 15.84
N SER A 114 3.44 12.96 14.90
CA SER A 114 2.57 11.81 14.62
C SER A 114 2.59 10.78 15.75
N GLY A 115 1.56 9.94 15.86
CA GLY A 115 1.48 8.88 16.89
C GLY A 115 2.73 8.00 16.93
N GLY A 116 3.19 7.52 15.79
CA GLY A 116 4.39 6.69 15.70
C GLY A 116 5.66 7.34 16.26
N SER A 117 5.76 8.67 16.24
CA SER A 117 6.92 9.39 16.81
C SER A 117 7.07 9.26 18.32
N MET A 118 6.00 8.83 19.00
CA MET A 118 5.94 8.66 20.45
C MET A 118 6.30 7.23 20.89
N SER A 119 6.71 6.39 19.95
CA SER A 119 7.11 5.01 20.25
C SER A 119 8.37 4.98 21.10
N ASN A 120 8.37 4.12 22.12
CA ASN A 120 9.56 3.88 22.95
C ASN A 120 10.68 3.13 22.19
N THR A 121 10.40 2.61 20.99
CA THR A 121 11.34 1.87 20.15
C THR A 121 12.30 2.78 19.38
N LEU A 122 11.96 4.07 19.27
CA LEU A 122 12.74 5.04 18.53
C LEU A 122 13.80 5.67 19.42
N LEU A 123 15.05 5.66 18.97
CA LEU A 123 16.13 6.39 19.61
C LEU A 123 15.97 7.90 19.40
N THR A 124 15.60 8.30 18.18
CA THR A 124 15.42 9.70 17.81
C THR A 124 14.36 9.80 16.72
N PHE A 125 13.62 10.91 16.74
CA PHE A 125 12.59 11.21 15.75
C PHE A 125 12.86 12.52 15.01
N TYR A 126 12.80 12.47 13.69
CA TYR A 126 12.97 13.62 12.81
C TYR A 126 11.70 13.95 12.03
N ARG A 127 11.41 15.24 11.93
CA ARG A 127 10.37 15.76 11.05
C ARG A 127 11.02 16.33 9.80
N ILE A 128 10.57 15.87 8.64
CA ILE A 128 11.16 16.26 7.35
C ILE A 128 10.15 17.12 6.57
N PRO A 129 10.41 18.41 6.33
CA PRO A 129 9.59 19.21 5.42
C PRO A 129 9.70 18.69 3.99
N LYS A 130 8.58 18.67 3.25
CA LYS A 130 8.53 18.09 1.90
C LYS A 130 9.50 18.80 0.92
N ASP A 131 9.59 20.12 1.01
CA ASP A 131 10.43 20.94 0.11
C ASP A 131 11.94 20.65 0.25
N HIS A 132 12.35 20.09 1.39
CA HIS A 132 13.74 19.72 1.66
C HIS A 132 13.87 18.21 1.96
N TYR A 133 13.01 17.39 1.36
CA TYR A 133 12.97 15.95 1.63
C TYR A 133 14.33 15.28 1.46
N ILE A 134 14.93 15.43 0.28
CA ILE A 134 16.20 14.76 -0.08
C ILE A 134 17.35 15.26 0.80
N SER A 135 17.53 16.57 0.91
CA SER A 135 18.65 17.14 1.68
C SER A 135 18.58 16.75 3.16
N ARG A 136 17.39 16.78 3.76
CA ARG A 136 17.21 16.43 5.17
C ARG A 136 17.45 14.95 5.44
N ILE A 137 17.08 14.05 4.53
CA ILE A 137 17.40 12.63 4.70
C ILE A 137 18.91 12.42 4.65
N VAL A 138 19.59 13.02 3.67
CA VAL A 138 21.06 12.93 3.56
C VAL A 138 21.74 13.44 4.83
N ASP A 139 21.28 14.57 5.38
CA ASP A 139 21.78 15.12 6.63
C ASP A 139 21.59 14.15 7.81
N ILE A 140 20.40 13.55 7.93
CA ILE A 140 20.08 12.60 9.01
C ILE A 140 20.97 11.35 8.88
N VAL A 141 21.09 10.79 7.67
CA VAL A 141 21.91 9.60 7.41
C VAL A 141 23.36 9.85 7.77
N HIS A 142 23.91 11.00 7.38
CA HIS A 142 25.29 11.38 7.70
C HIS A 142 25.50 11.62 9.19
N ARG A 143 24.60 12.39 9.84
CA ARG A 143 24.68 12.74 11.26
C ARG A 143 24.62 11.52 12.16
N GLU A 144 23.68 10.62 11.88
CA GLU A 144 23.37 9.48 12.73
C GLU A 144 24.12 8.20 12.32
N LYS A 145 24.93 8.27 11.26
CA LYS A 145 25.70 7.14 10.70
C LYS A 145 24.80 5.93 10.42
N VAL A 146 23.73 6.16 9.67
CA VAL A 146 22.73 5.14 9.36
C VAL A 146 23.34 4.04 8.47
N ASP A 147 23.17 2.78 8.86
CA ASP A 147 23.58 1.61 8.08
C ASP A 147 22.55 1.26 6.99
N VAL A 148 21.25 1.31 7.34
CA VAL A 148 20.14 0.95 6.43
C VAL A 148 19.05 2.01 6.45
N TRP A 149 18.61 2.45 5.28
CA TRP A 149 17.45 3.34 5.15
C TRP A 149 16.29 2.65 4.43
N ILE A 150 15.11 2.67 5.08
CA ILE A 150 13.87 2.06 4.56
C ILE A 150 12.78 3.13 4.40
N PRO A 151 12.34 3.44 3.18
CA PRO A 151 11.26 4.38 2.96
C PRO A 151 9.87 3.74 3.06
N CYS A 152 9.12 4.09 4.11
CA CYS A 152 7.75 3.63 4.34
C CYS A 152 6.71 4.77 4.26
N SER A 153 7.09 5.97 3.79
CA SER A 153 6.18 7.10 3.74
C SER A 153 5.40 7.14 2.42
N PRO A 154 4.05 7.07 2.43
CA PRO A 154 3.25 7.23 1.20
C PRO A 154 3.21 8.69 0.71
N LYS A 155 3.80 9.63 1.45
CA LYS A 155 3.82 11.06 1.13
C LYS A 155 4.96 11.44 0.17
N ALA A 156 6.01 10.62 0.16
CA ALA A 156 7.12 10.71 -0.79
C ALA A 156 6.80 9.83 -2.01
N THR A 157 7.21 10.27 -3.18
CA THR A 157 7.11 9.51 -4.41
C THR A 157 8.30 8.57 -4.55
N ALA A 158 8.11 7.44 -5.26
CA ALA A 158 9.20 6.50 -5.54
C ALA A 158 10.40 7.16 -6.24
N ILE A 159 10.17 8.22 -7.03
CA ILE A 159 11.23 8.99 -7.70
C ILE A 159 12.01 9.84 -6.70
N GLU A 160 11.33 10.51 -5.76
CA GLU A 160 12.01 11.27 -4.69
C GLU A 160 12.87 10.36 -3.81
N ASP A 161 12.35 9.17 -3.48
CA ASP A 161 13.09 8.16 -2.72
C ASP A 161 14.31 7.62 -3.49
N ALA A 162 14.14 7.32 -4.78
CA ALA A 162 15.22 6.87 -5.65
C ALA A 162 16.31 7.94 -5.81
N THR A 163 15.91 9.21 -5.95
CA THR A 163 16.86 10.33 -6.04
C THR A 163 17.64 10.49 -4.73
N ALA A 164 16.97 10.37 -3.58
CA ALA A 164 17.65 10.40 -2.29
C ALA A 164 18.64 9.23 -2.14
N LYS A 165 18.27 8.02 -2.58
CA LYS A 165 19.16 6.86 -2.56
C LYS A 165 20.47 7.12 -3.30
N GLU A 166 20.42 7.63 -4.53
CA GLU A 166 21.63 7.89 -5.32
C GLU A 166 22.58 8.88 -4.63
N VAL A 167 22.04 9.91 -3.97
CA VAL A 167 22.83 10.88 -3.20
C VAL A 167 23.39 10.27 -1.91
N ILE A 168 22.63 9.41 -1.24
CA ILE A 168 23.03 8.76 0.01
C ILE A 168 24.14 7.73 -0.25
N GLU A 169 23.93 6.80 -1.18
CA GLU A 169 24.86 5.71 -1.47
C GLU A 169 26.16 6.21 -2.14
N SER A 170 26.13 7.37 -2.80
CA SER A 170 27.34 7.99 -3.35
C SER A 170 28.20 8.72 -2.31
N ARG A 171 27.62 9.12 -1.17
CA ARG A 171 28.29 9.93 -0.14
C ARG A 171 28.53 9.20 1.18
N THR A 172 27.86 8.07 1.40
CA THR A 172 27.86 7.34 2.67
C THR A 172 27.89 5.83 2.43
N SER A 173 28.19 5.06 3.47
CA SER A 173 28.13 3.59 3.44
C SER A 173 26.71 3.04 3.65
N CYS A 174 25.71 3.91 3.82
CA CYS A 174 24.32 3.52 4.04
C CYS A 174 23.79 2.73 2.84
N LYS A 175 23.00 1.69 3.09
CA LYS A 175 22.28 0.92 2.05
C LYS A 175 20.81 1.25 2.06
N CYS A 176 20.26 1.59 0.91
CA CYS A 176 18.89 2.06 0.79
C CYS A 176 17.98 0.98 0.21
N VAL A 177 16.82 0.77 0.84
CA VAL A 177 15.84 -0.24 0.42
C VAL A 177 14.81 0.36 -0.52
N THR A 178 15.29 0.93 -1.62
CA THR A 178 14.47 1.52 -2.69
C THR A 178 15.16 1.37 -4.03
N PHE A 179 14.39 1.47 -5.12
CA PHE A 179 14.91 1.32 -6.47
C PHE A 179 15.75 2.53 -6.88
N ASP A 180 16.66 2.33 -7.85
CA ASP A 180 17.39 3.42 -8.49
C ASP A 180 16.46 4.27 -9.37
N THR A 181 16.87 5.47 -9.75
CA THR A 181 16.00 6.40 -10.52
C THR A 181 15.57 5.82 -11.86
N ASP A 182 16.45 5.09 -12.57
CA ASP A 182 16.13 4.41 -13.83
C ASP A 182 15.02 3.36 -13.67
N LEU A 183 15.15 2.45 -12.69
CA LEU A 183 14.14 1.43 -12.42
C LEU A 183 12.83 2.03 -11.91
N ALA A 184 12.90 2.99 -10.97
CA ALA A 184 11.72 3.67 -10.44
C ALA A 184 10.93 4.38 -11.54
N THR A 185 11.62 5.05 -12.48
CA THR A 185 10.98 5.74 -13.61
C THR A 185 10.33 4.76 -14.58
N ARG A 186 11.01 3.64 -14.89
CA ARG A 186 10.45 2.58 -15.75
C ARG A 186 9.23 1.92 -15.13
N PHE A 187 9.26 1.65 -13.82
CA PHE A 187 8.20 0.95 -13.10
C PHE A 187 6.96 1.83 -12.87
N LEU A 188 7.13 3.14 -12.73
CA LEU A 188 6.02 4.08 -12.54
C LEU A 188 5.17 4.25 -13.82
N ARG A 189 5.77 4.07 -15.00
CA ARG A 189 5.09 4.22 -16.30
C ARG A 189 4.68 2.85 -16.86
N ALA A 190 3.38 2.62 -17.01
CA ALA A 190 2.85 1.34 -17.48
C ALA A 190 3.48 0.84 -18.80
N ASP A 191 3.64 1.72 -19.79
CA ASP A 191 4.21 1.34 -21.09
C ASP A 191 5.69 0.96 -20.99
N SER A 192 6.47 1.71 -20.19
CA SER A 192 7.89 1.44 -19.95
C SER A 192 8.08 0.16 -19.13
N PHE A 193 7.18 -0.13 -18.20
CA PHE A 193 7.18 -1.37 -17.45
C PHE A 193 6.88 -2.58 -18.34
N ILE A 194 5.88 -2.49 -19.23
CA ILE A 194 5.59 -3.54 -20.20
C ILE A 194 6.80 -3.80 -21.11
N GLN A 195 7.47 -2.74 -21.59
CA GLN A 195 8.69 -2.88 -22.36
C GLN A 195 9.81 -3.57 -21.55
N TYR A 196 10.01 -3.18 -20.29
CA TYR A 196 10.98 -3.80 -19.40
C TYR A 196 10.75 -5.31 -19.22
N LEU A 197 9.48 -5.73 -19.10
CA LEU A 197 9.10 -7.14 -19.01
C LEU A 197 9.38 -7.88 -20.33
N ALA A 198 9.12 -7.24 -21.47
CA ALA A 198 9.30 -7.83 -22.80
C ALA A 198 10.78 -8.09 -23.09
N GLU A 199 11.64 -7.11 -22.80
CA GLU A 199 13.10 -7.22 -22.90
C GLU A 199 13.67 -8.39 -22.07
N ARG A 200 12.98 -8.79 -21.00
CA ARG A 200 13.39 -9.86 -20.08
C ARG A 200 12.65 -11.18 -20.28
N ASN A 201 11.85 -11.31 -21.34
CA ASN A 201 11.05 -12.50 -21.62
C ASN A 201 10.22 -12.93 -20.39
N LEU A 202 9.56 -11.97 -19.73
CA LEU A 202 8.61 -12.24 -18.65
C LEU A 202 7.18 -12.35 -19.21
N PRO A 203 6.28 -13.10 -18.55
CA PRO A 203 4.91 -13.26 -19.04
C PRO A 203 4.14 -11.95 -18.85
N ILE A 204 3.74 -11.34 -19.96
CA ILE A 204 3.07 -10.03 -19.99
C ILE A 204 1.62 -10.23 -20.38
N LEU A 205 0.75 -9.43 -19.78
CA LEU A 205 -0.62 -9.35 -20.23
C LEU A 205 -0.69 -8.76 -21.64
N GLU A 206 -1.26 -9.51 -22.57
CA GLU A 206 -1.41 -9.08 -23.95
C GLU A 206 -2.34 -7.85 -24.05
N ARG A 207 -1.78 -6.74 -24.54
CA ARG A 207 -2.46 -5.46 -24.70
C ARG A 207 -2.10 -4.87 -26.07
N HIS A 208 -3.12 -4.62 -26.88
CA HIS A 208 -2.96 -4.08 -28.22
C HIS A 208 -3.70 -2.76 -28.35
N GLN A 209 -3.04 -1.76 -28.94
CA GLN A 209 -3.71 -0.58 -29.44
C GLN A 209 -4.30 -0.89 -30.81
N VAL A 210 -5.57 -0.60 -30.97
CA VAL A 210 -6.38 -0.95 -32.14
C VAL A 210 -6.82 0.35 -32.80
N HIS A 211 -6.35 0.56 -34.02
CA HIS A 211 -6.69 1.71 -34.86
C HIS A 211 -7.71 1.38 -35.96
N SER A 212 -8.02 0.09 -36.16
CA SER A 212 -8.97 -0.37 -37.17
C SER A 212 -9.71 -1.62 -36.72
N ARG A 213 -10.89 -1.87 -37.29
CA ARG A 213 -11.66 -3.10 -37.04
C ARG A 213 -10.94 -4.36 -37.52
N ASP A 214 -10.23 -4.26 -38.66
CA ASP A 214 -9.43 -5.36 -39.21
C ASP A 214 -8.33 -5.81 -38.23
N SER A 215 -7.70 -4.88 -37.52
CA SER A 215 -6.73 -5.20 -36.48
C SER A 215 -7.31 -6.08 -35.37
N ILE A 216 -8.59 -5.89 -34.99
CA ILE A 216 -9.26 -6.73 -33.99
C ILE A 216 -9.38 -8.17 -34.52
N HIS A 217 -9.91 -8.34 -35.73
CA HIS A 217 -10.09 -9.66 -36.31
C HIS A 217 -8.76 -10.40 -36.49
N LYS A 218 -7.69 -9.69 -36.89
CA LYS A 218 -6.34 -10.26 -36.96
C LYS A 218 -5.84 -10.75 -35.61
N ILE A 219 -6.07 -10.00 -34.53
CA ILE A 219 -5.66 -10.41 -33.18
C ILE A 219 -6.48 -11.61 -32.71
N LEU A 220 -7.81 -11.56 -32.86
CA LEU A 220 -8.70 -12.66 -32.47
C LEU A 220 -8.39 -13.97 -33.23
N HIS A 221 -8.04 -13.87 -34.52
CA HIS A 221 -7.69 -15.02 -35.33
C HIS A 221 -6.32 -15.63 -34.94
N ARG A 222 -5.36 -14.81 -34.50
CA ARG A 222 -4.05 -15.30 -34.03
C ARG A 222 -4.16 -16.07 -32.70
N SER A 223 -5.13 -15.72 -31.86
CA SER A 223 -5.28 -16.26 -30.51
C SER A 223 -6.72 -16.73 -30.25
N PRO A 224 -7.19 -17.82 -30.90
CA PRO A 224 -8.59 -18.23 -30.87
C PRO A 224 -9.08 -18.71 -29.49
N SER A 225 -8.17 -19.16 -28.62
CA SER A 225 -8.48 -19.63 -27.26
C SER A 225 -8.61 -18.50 -26.23
N LYS A 226 -8.16 -17.28 -26.57
CA LYS A 226 -8.08 -16.16 -25.65
C LYS A 226 -9.32 -15.28 -25.74
N SER A 227 -9.75 -14.79 -24.57
CA SER A 227 -10.77 -13.76 -24.48
C SER A 227 -10.13 -12.41 -24.24
N TYR A 228 -10.71 -11.37 -24.82
CA TYR A 228 -10.25 -9.99 -24.74
C TYR A 228 -11.41 -9.08 -24.34
N GLN A 229 -11.06 -7.99 -23.67
CA GLN A 229 -11.94 -6.89 -23.33
C GLN A 229 -11.48 -5.66 -24.10
N ILE A 230 -12.39 -5.06 -24.86
CA ILE A 230 -12.11 -3.83 -25.61
C ILE A 230 -12.60 -2.61 -24.85
N ARG A 231 -11.76 -1.57 -24.77
CA ARG A 231 -12.06 -0.31 -24.07
C ARG A 231 -11.54 0.90 -24.85
N ARG A 232 -12.25 2.02 -24.80
CA ARG A 232 -11.81 3.27 -25.44
C ARG A 232 -10.65 3.90 -24.65
N LEU A 233 -9.61 4.37 -25.34
CA LEU A 233 -8.49 5.08 -24.71
C LEU A 233 -9.00 6.39 -24.07
N GLY A 234 -8.65 6.65 -22.80
CA GLY A 234 -9.00 7.89 -22.09
C GLY A 234 -10.36 7.90 -21.37
N SER A 235 -11.14 6.81 -21.43
CA SER A 235 -12.34 6.66 -20.61
C SER A 235 -12.00 6.08 -19.24
N SER A 236 -12.59 6.63 -18.17
CA SER A 236 -12.46 6.09 -16.81
C SER A 236 -13.13 4.71 -16.73
N ALA A 237 -12.69 3.85 -15.81
CA ALA A 237 -13.18 2.47 -15.67
C ALA A 237 -14.73 2.34 -15.54
N ASN A 238 -15.42 3.41 -15.16
CA ASN A 238 -16.87 3.44 -15.00
C ASN A 238 -17.65 3.95 -16.23
N ASP A 239 -16.99 4.57 -17.23
CA ASP A 239 -17.65 5.21 -18.38
C ASP A 239 -17.50 4.43 -19.70
N SER A 240 -16.62 3.42 -19.76
CA SER A 240 -16.41 2.63 -20.98
C SER A 240 -17.24 1.35 -20.96
N ILE A 241 -18.15 1.19 -21.93
CA ILE A 241 -18.77 -0.11 -22.24
C ILE A 241 -17.64 -1.08 -22.62
N ALA A 242 -17.38 -2.03 -21.73
CA ALA A 242 -16.40 -3.09 -21.92
C ALA A 242 -17.05 -4.25 -22.69
N VAL A 243 -16.79 -4.34 -23.99
CA VAL A 243 -17.27 -5.48 -24.80
C VAL A 243 -16.25 -6.61 -24.71
N VAL A 244 -16.74 -7.84 -24.53
CA VAL A 244 -15.93 -9.05 -24.43
C VAL A 244 -15.92 -9.73 -25.79
N LEU A 245 -14.73 -10.05 -26.30
CA LEU A 245 -14.52 -10.68 -27.60
C LEU A 245 -13.59 -11.91 -27.43
N PRO A 246 -13.77 -13.00 -28.18
CA PRO A 246 -14.86 -13.25 -29.10
C PRO A 246 -16.18 -13.55 -28.36
N GLN A 247 -17.31 -13.28 -29.01
CA GLN A 247 -18.63 -13.71 -28.56
C GLN A 247 -18.86 -15.19 -28.88
N ARG A 248 -19.94 -15.77 -28.34
CA ARG A 248 -20.30 -17.19 -28.56
C ARG A 248 -20.33 -17.60 -30.04
N THR A 249 -20.61 -16.66 -30.95
CA THR A 249 -20.58 -16.91 -32.41
C THR A 249 -19.75 -15.85 -33.11
N LEU A 250 -19.15 -16.24 -34.24
CA LEU A 250 -18.41 -15.32 -35.10
C LEU A 250 -19.32 -14.19 -35.58
N SER A 251 -20.54 -14.49 -36.03
CA SER A 251 -21.49 -13.47 -36.51
C SER A 251 -21.79 -12.41 -35.45
N LYS A 252 -21.99 -12.82 -34.20
CA LYS A 252 -22.20 -11.88 -33.09
C LYS A 252 -20.95 -11.06 -32.79
N THR A 253 -19.77 -11.66 -32.90
CA THR A 253 -18.49 -10.94 -32.77
C THR A 253 -18.36 -9.85 -33.86
N TYR A 254 -18.73 -10.15 -35.10
CA TYR A 254 -18.74 -9.18 -36.20
C TYR A 254 -19.77 -8.06 -35.98
N SER A 255 -20.98 -8.39 -35.55
CA SER A 255 -22.01 -7.39 -35.21
C SER A 255 -21.52 -6.45 -34.11
N ASP A 256 -21.06 -6.99 -32.98
CA ASP A 256 -20.55 -6.20 -31.87
C ASP A 256 -19.37 -5.30 -32.29
N VAL A 257 -18.40 -5.82 -33.05
CA VAL A 257 -17.24 -5.04 -33.54
C VAL A 257 -17.65 -3.95 -34.54
N SER A 258 -18.72 -4.16 -35.31
CA SER A 258 -19.23 -3.17 -36.27
C SER A 258 -19.80 -1.92 -35.56
N GLU A 259 -20.45 -2.10 -34.41
CA GLU A 259 -21.00 -1.03 -33.58
C GLU A 259 -19.93 -0.15 -32.93
N ILE A 260 -18.71 -0.69 -32.75
CA ILE A 260 -17.59 0.05 -32.18
C ILE A 260 -17.06 1.05 -33.22
N GLN A 261 -17.17 2.34 -32.90
CA GLN A 261 -16.58 3.43 -33.69
C GLN A 261 -15.07 3.51 -33.42
N ILE A 262 -14.28 2.83 -34.26
CA ILE A 262 -12.82 2.84 -34.22
C ILE A 262 -12.30 3.72 -35.35
N SER A 263 -11.46 4.70 -35.03
CA SER A 263 -10.74 5.53 -36.00
C SER A 263 -9.28 5.70 -35.58
N GLN A 264 -8.44 6.23 -36.49
CA GLN A 264 -7.07 6.59 -36.13
C GLN A 264 -7.02 7.65 -35.03
N ASP A 265 -7.94 8.61 -35.06
CA ASP A 265 -8.05 9.69 -34.07
C ASP A 265 -8.68 9.24 -32.74
N SER A 266 -9.32 8.08 -32.71
CA SER A 266 -9.96 7.50 -31.51
C SER A 266 -9.55 6.04 -31.31
N PRO A 267 -8.29 5.78 -30.91
CA PRO A 267 -7.81 4.41 -30.73
C PRO A 267 -8.51 3.72 -29.56
N TRP A 268 -8.69 2.41 -29.71
CA TRP A 268 -9.21 1.53 -28.67
C TRP A 268 -8.09 0.61 -28.15
N ILE A 269 -8.24 0.11 -26.95
CA ILE A 269 -7.35 -0.88 -26.35
C ILE A 269 -8.08 -2.22 -26.32
N LEU A 270 -7.47 -3.24 -26.91
CA LEU A 270 -7.86 -4.63 -26.74
C LEU A 270 -6.93 -5.27 -25.72
N GLN A 271 -7.47 -5.67 -24.57
CA GLN A 271 -6.69 -6.24 -23.47
C GLN A 271 -7.18 -7.66 -23.18
N GLN A 272 -6.27 -8.61 -22.98
CA GLN A 272 -6.65 -9.98 -22.61
C GLN A 272 -7.46 -9.96 -21.30
N ARG A 273 -8.61 -10.63 -21.33
CA ARG A 273 -9.48 -10.85 -20.18
C ARG A 273 -9.10 -12.18 -19.53
N THR A 274 -9.02 -12.19 -18.21
CA THR A 274 -8.70 -13.39 -17.45
C THR A 274 -9.93 -13.99 -16.76
N ARG A 275 -9.84 -15.30 -16.47
CA ARG A 275 -10.95 -16.10 -15.91
C ARG A 275 -10.91 -16.20 -14.38
N LEU A 276 -9.72 -16.37 -13.79
CA LEU A 276 -9.56 -16.52 -12.33
C LEU A 276 -9.53 -15.19 -11.57
N GLY A 277 -9.16 -14.11 -12.25
CA GLY A 277 -9.20 -12.75 -11.72
C GLY A 277 -7.83 -12.09 -11.55
N GLU A 278 -7.82 -11.02 -10.76
CA GLU A 278 -6.64 -10.21 -10.52
C GLU A 278 -6.05 -10.49 -9.12
N PHE A 279 -4.74 -10.67 -9.07
CA PHE A 279 -3.96 -10.91 -7.88
C PHE A 279 -2.91 -9.80 -7.71
N TYR A 280 -2.44 -9.62 -6.49
CA TYR A 280 -1.32 -8.77 -6.15
C TYR A 280 -0.27 -9.59 -5.41
N ALA A 281 0.98 -9.47 -5.83
CA ALA A 281 2.13 -9.96 -5.10
C ALA A 281 2.87 -8.74 -4.53
N ASP A 282 2.80 -8.55 -3.21
CA ASP A 282 3.67 -7.60 -2.54
C ASP A 282 4.96 -8.30 -2.16
N ILE A 283 6.07 -7.73 -2.58
CA ILE A 283 7.39 -8.33 -2.43
C ILE A 283 8.39 -7.34 -1.85
N LEU A 284 9.26 -7.86 -0.99
CA LEU A 284 10.56 -7.27 -0.67
C LEU A 284 11.60 -7.97 -1.54
N VAL A 285 12.22 -7.20 -2.43
CA VAL A 285 13.35 -7.70 -3.24
C VAL A 285 14.62 -7.06 -2.72
N VAL A 286 15.66 -7.85 -2.56
CA VAL A 286 17.00 -7.40 -2.18
C VAL A 286 18.00 -8.08 -3.11
N ARG A 287 18.77 -7.26 -3.84
CA ARG A 287 19.81 -7.72 -4.78
C ARG A 287 19.33 -8.78 -5.77
N GLY A 288 18.10 -8.67 -6.27
CA GLY A 288 17.54 -9.61 -7.23
C GLY A 288 16.93 -10.88 -6.65
N HIS A 289 16.74 -10.96 -5.32
CA HIS A 289 16.10 -12.10 -4.65
C HIS A 289 14.90 -11.66 -3.80
N VAL A 290 13.83 -12.44 -3.83
CA VAL A 290 12.64 -12.20 -3.02
C VAL A 290 12.89 -12.68 -1.59
N HIS A 291 12.84 -11.75 -0.63
CA HIS A 291 13.05 -12.06 0.79
C HIS A 291 11.75 -12.10 1.59
N ALA A 292 10.68 -11.52 1.06
CA ALA A 292 9.34 -11.64 1.60
C ALA A 292 8.34 -11.49 0.47
N ILE A 293 7.29 -12.31 0.51
CA ILE A 293 6.20 -12.26 -0.45
C ILE A 293 4.85 -12.50 0.22
N LYS A 294 3.89 -11.67 -0.16
CA LYS A 294 2.50 -11.83 0.22
C LYS A 294 1.60 -11.76 -1.01
N VAL A 295 0.75 -12.77 -1.17
CA VAL A 295 -0.18 -12.87 -2.30
C VAL A 295 -1.60 -12.58 -1.84
N ARG A 296 -2.26 -11.67 -2.56
CA ARG A 296 -3.60 -11.17 -2.30
C ARG A 296 -4.47 -11.23 -3.55
N LEU A 297 -5.76 -11.41 -3.38
CA LEU A 297 -6.75 -11.28 -4.45
C LEU A 297 -7.31 -9.84 -4.48
N ALA A 298 -7.53 -9.27 -5.66
CA ALA A 298 -8.04 -7.91 -5.85
C ALA A 298 -9.53 -7.77 -5.51
N GLU A 299 -10.35 -8.71 -5.97
CA GLU A 299 -11.80 -8.72 -5.74
C GLU A 299 -12.18 -9.70 -4.64
N THR A 300 -12.85 -9.22 -3.59
CA THR A 300 -13.40 -10.04 -2.49
C THR A 300 -14.64 -10.86 -2.90
N ARG A 301 -14.68 -11.38 -4.14
CA ARG A 301 -15.80 -12.20 -4.63
C ARG A 301 -15.68 -13.66 -4.24
N THR A 302 -14.48 -14.16 -3.96
CA THR A 302 -14.27 -15.52 -3.44
C THR A 302 -13.89 -15.45 -1.95
N PRO A 303 -14.80 -15.79 -1.03
CA PRO A 303 -14.56 -15.75 0.42
C PRO A 303 -13.59 -16.84 0.92
N HIS A 304 -12.86 -17.50 0.02
CA HIS A 304 -12.12 -18.74 0.29
C HIS A 304 -10.65 -18.70 -0.13
N TRP A 305 -10.12 -17.55 -0.57
CA TRP A 305 -8.70 -17.44 -0.90
C TRP A 305 -7.82 -17.83 0.28
N GLY A 306 -6.93 -18.79 0.03
CA GLY A 306 -6.00 -19.34 1.01
C GLY A 306 -6.56 -20.53 1.81
N ALA A 307 -7.72 -21.06 1.43
CA ALA A 307 -8.30 -22.25 2.07
C ALA A 307 -8.12 -23.53 1.25
N SER A 308 -7.81 -23.42 -0.04
CA SER A 308 -7.65 -24.56 -0.95
C SER A 308 -6.18 -24.89 -1.23
N PRO A 309 -5.79 -26.17 -1.39
CA PRO A 309 -4.48 -26.56 -1.90
C PRO A 309 -4.15 -25.94 -3.27
N LEU A 310 -5.19 -25.64 -4.07
CA LEU A 310 -5.03 -24.96 -5.35
C LEU A 310 -4.53 -23.52 -5.18
N ASP A 311 -4.99 -22.84 -4.13
CA ASP A 311 -4.56 -21.47 -3.81
C ASP A 311 -3.10 -21.47 -3.37
N GLU A 312 -2.68 -22.45 -2.58
CA GLU A 312 -1.29 -22.64 -2.16
C GLU A 312 -0.37 -22.96 -3.35
N ALA A 313 -0.82 -23.84 -4.25
CA ALA A 313 -0.11 -24.12 -5.49
C ALA A 313 0.02 -22.87 -6.37
N LEU A 314 -1.05 -22.07 -6.48
CA LEU A 314 -1.03 -20.80 -7.21
C LEU A 314 -0.10 -19.78 -6.54
N ALA A 315 -0.12 -19.66 -5.22
CA ALA A 315 0.80 -18.79 -4.46
C ALA A 315 2.25 -19.17 -4.70
N THR A 316 2.53 -20.48 -4.71
CA THR A 316 3.85 -21.04 -4.99
C THR A 316 4.29 -20.73 -6.42
N ALA A 317 3.39 -20.86 -7.40
CA ALA A 317 3.67 -20.50 -8.78
C ALA A 317 3.92 -18.99 -8.95
N ILE A 318 3.13 -18.15 -8.27
CA ILE A 318 3.34 -16.70 -8.21
C ILE A 318 4.69 -16.38 -7.58
N HIS A 319 5.06 -17.05 -6.49
CA HIS A 319 6.35 -16.85 -5.84
C HIS A 319 7.51 -17.18 -6.77
N ARG A 320 7.48 -18.34 -7.46
CA ARG A 320 8.49 -18.70 -8.46
C ARG A 320 8.57 -17.68 -9.60
N LEU A 321 7.44 -17.15 -10.05
CA LEU A 321 7.41 -16.09 -11.06
C LEU A 321 8.05 -14.79 -10.54
N MET A 322 7.76 -14.40 -9.30
CA MET A 322 8.36 -13.21 -8.69
C MET A 322 9.85 -13.36 -8.42
N GLU A 323 10.31 -14.56 -8.07
CA GLU A 323 11.75 -14.85 -7.97
C GLU A 323 12.43 -14.74 -9.34
N SER A 324 11.80 -15.30 -10.39
CA SER A 324 12.31 -15.12 -11.78
C SER A 324 12.33 -13.65 -12.20
N PHE A 325 11.30 -12.88 -11.84
CA PHE A 325 11.23 -11.43 -12.07
C PHE A 325 12.38 -10.69 -11.37
N ALA A 326 12.63 -11.01 -10.11
CA ALA A 326 13.68 -10.41 -9.30
C ALA A 326 15.08 -10.73 -9.86
N VAL A 327 15.35 -12.00 -10.17
CA VAL A 327 16.64 -12.46 -10.71
C VAL A 327 16.93 -11.82 -12.07
N LYS A 328 15.94 -11.72 -12.95
CA LYS A 328 16.06 -11.02 -14.25
C LYS A 328 16.23 -9.51 -14.10
N GLY A 329 15.88 -8.95 -12.94
CA GLY A 329 16.19 -7.58 -12.55
C GLY A 329 17.65 -7.36 -12.14
N GLY A 330 18.33 -8.43 -11.73
CA GLY A 330 19.73 -8.42 -11.31
C GLY A 330 19.98 -7.70 -9.99
N MET A 331 21.26 -7.46 -9.68
CA MET A 331 21.72 -6.92 -8.38
C MET A 331 21.17 -5.52 -8.04
N ARG A 332 20.73 -4.77 -9.05
CA ARG A 332 20.12 -3.43 -8.87
C ARG A 332 18.69 -3.49 -8.35
N MET A 333 18.07 -4.67 -8.36
CA MET A 333 16.70 -4.88 -7.90
C MET A 333 16.67 -4.97 -6.37
N THR A 334 16.56 -3.82 -5.72
CA THR A 334 16.40 -3.70 -4.26
C THR A 334 15.28 -2.71 -3.96
N GLY A 335 14.28 -3.13 -3.20
CA GLY A 335 13.15 -2.30 -2.81
C GLY A 335 11.86 -3.08 -2.65
N HIS A 336 10.78 -2.36 -2.38
CA HIS A 336 9.44 -2.94 -2.24
C HIS A 336 8.60 -2.70 -3.48
N LEU A 337 7.90 -3.74 -3.92
CA LEU A 337 7.08 -3.69 -5.12
C LEU A 337 5.75 -4.40 -4.87
N SER A 338 4.65 -3.78 -5.29
CA SER A 338 3.36 -4.45 -5.39
C SER A 338 3.11 -4.73 -6.87
N VAL A 339 3.15 -5.99 -7.27
CA VAL A 339 3.01 -6.41 -8.67
C VAL A 339 1.57 -6.89 -8.89
N ARG A 340 0.87 -6.29 -9.85
CA ARG A 340 -0.45 -6.77 -10.26
C ARG A 340 -0.32 -7.89 -11.28
N LEU A 341 -0.95 -9.01 -10.95
CA LEU A 341 -0.93 -10.26 -11.70
C LEU A 341 -2.35 -10.60 -12.16
N LEU A 342 -2.43 -11.18 -13.34
CA LEU A 342 -3.68 -11.62 -13.96
C LEU A 342 -3.54 -13.11 -14.26
N VAL A 343 -4.42 -13.91 -13.68
CA VAL A 343 -4.36 -15.38 -13.81
C VAL A 343 -5.44 -15.85 -14.75
N ASP A 344 -5.03 -16.48 -15.84
CA ASP A 344 -5.92 -17.09 -16.83
C ASP A 344 -5.92 -18.62 -16.70
N GLU A 345 -6.99 -19.26 -17.16
CA GLU A 345 -7.09 -20.71 -17.26
C GLU A 345 -6.94 -21.12 -18.72
N GLU A 346 -5.84 -21.79 -19.01
CA GLU A 346 -5.57 -22.40 -20.31
C GLU A 346 -6.01 -23.87 -20.26
N PHE A 347 -6.86 -24.25 -21.22
CA PHE A 347 -7.40 -25.59 -21.33
C PHE A 347 -6.61 -26.34 -22.39
N ASP A 348 -5.81 -27.31 -21.95
CA ASP A 348 -5.19 -28.29 -22.81
C ASP A 348 -6.08 -29.55 -22.92
N GLN A 349 -5.82 -30.41 -23.90
CA GLN A 349 -6.68 -31.56 -24.22
C GLN A 349 -6.94 -32.48 -23.02
N SER A 350 -6.01 -32.53 -22.05
CA SER A 350 -6.10 -33.38 -20.86
C SER A 350 -5.86 -32.64 -19.53
N SER A 351 -5.66 -31.32 -19.53
CA SER A 351 -5.36 -30.58 -18.29
C SER A 351 -5.76 -29.12 -18.34
N VAL A 352 -6.06 -28.54 -17.19
CA VAL A 352 -6.24 -27.09 -17.02
C VAL A 352 -4.98 -26.53 -16.39
N ARG A 353 -4.37 -25.53 -17.02
CA ARG A 353 -3.17 -24.85 -16.54
C ARG A 353 -3.48 -23.40 -16.19
N HIS A 354 -2.98 -22.94 -15.06
CA HIS A 354 -3.00 -21.53 -14.70
C HIS A 354 -1.84 -20.79 -15.38
N ALA A 355 -2.16 -19.82 -16.23
CA ALA A 355 -1.21 -18.94 -16.87
C ALA A 355 -1.19 -17.59 -16.14
N ILE A 356 -0.07 -17.27 -15.50
CA ILE A 356 0.09 -16.04 -14.71
C ILE A 356 0.77 -14.98 -15.57
N HIS A 357 0.10 -13.85 -15.76
CA HIS A 357 0.58 -12.72 -16.54
C HIS A 357 0.81 -11.51 -15.63
N ILE A 358 1.90 -10.77 -15.88
CA ILE A 358 2.20 -9.53 -15.17
C ILE A 358 1.54 -8.36 -15.91
N ALA A 359 0.82 -7.52 -15.16
CA ALA A 359 0.02 -6.42 -15.72
C ALA A 359 0.61 -5.04 -15.42
N ASP A 360 0.86 -4.74 -14.14
CA ASP A 360 1.51 -3.50 -13.71
C ASP A 360 2.29 -3.71 -12.39
N CYS A 361 2.91 -2.64 -11.91
CA CYS A 361 3.48 -2.61 -10.58
C CYS A 361 3.39 -1.23 -9.93
N ILE A 362 3.43 -1.20 -8.60
CA ILE A 362 3.51 0.00 -7.78
C ILE A 362 4.75 -0.11 -6.88
N PRO A 363 5.83 0.65 -7.14
CA PRO A 363 7.01 0.66 -6.28
C PRO A 363 6.80 1.52 -5.02
N GLY A 364 7.50 1.17 -3.94
CA GLY A 364 7.64 2.00 -2.73
C GLY A 364 6.66 1.67 -1.60
N ALA A 365 6.31 2.68 -0.81
CA ALA A 365 5.64 2.51 0.50
C ALA A 365 4.29 1.77 0.45
N VAL A 366 3.55 1.85 -0.66
CA VAL A 366 2.27 1.15 -0.83
C VAL A 366 2.45 -0.38 -0.79
N ALA A 367 3.56 -0.88 -1.33
CA ALA A 367 3.88 -2.30 -1.30
C ALA A 367 4.16 -2.78 0.14
N ILE A 368 4.89 -1.97 0.92
CA ILE A 368 5.19 -2.24 2.33
C ILE A 368 3.92 -2.35 3.14
N GLU A 369 2.99 -1.43 2.93
CA GLU A 369 1.70 -1.44 3.62
C GLU A 369 1.00 -2.80 3.46
N ASN A 370 0.89 -3.27 2.23
CA ASN A 370 0.17 -4.51 1.99
C ASN A 370 0.95 -5.74 2.46
N LEU A 371 2.29 -5.73 2.29
CA LEU A 371 3.20 -6.79 2.70
C LEU A 371 3.16 -7.02 4.21
N LEU A 372 3.27 -5.94 5.00
CA LEU A 372 3.36 -6.01 6.47
C LEU A 372 1.99 -6.10 7.16
N ARG A 373 0.90 -5.97 6.42
CA ARG A 373 -0.44 -6.16 6.98
C ARG A 373 -0.58 -7.60 7.50
N ASP A 374 -0.76 -7.79 8.80
CA ASP A 374 -0.95 -9.10 9.45
C ASP A 374 0.21 -10.11 9.30
N ALA A 375 1.40 -9.67 8.90
CA ALA A 375 2.56 -10.54 8.68
C ALA A 375 3.74 -10.18 9.60
N THR A 376 4.62 -11.15 9.87
CA THR A 376 5.87 -10.91 10.59
C THR A 376 6.82 -10.07 9.73
N CYS A 377 7.44 -9.06 10.32
CA CYS A 377 8.36 -8.18 9.60
C CYS A 377 9.65 -8.93 9.21
N PRO A 378 10.09 -8.89 7.94
CA PRO A 378 11.23 -9.67 7.46
C PRO A 378 12.58 -8.96 7.74
N VAL A 379 12.92 -8.72 9.00
CA VAL A 379 14.15 -7.98 9.38
C VAL A 379 15.41 -8.63 8.82
N THR A 380 15.53 -9.97 8.91
CA THR A 380 16.60 -10.77 8.29
C THR A 380 16.78 -10.46 6.81
N GLY A 381 15.67 -10.25 6.10
CA GLY A 381 15.70 -9.93 4.67
C GLY A 381 16.27 -8.56 4.35
N TYR A 382 16.15 -7.59 5.25
CA TYR A 382 16.83 -6.30 5.11
C TYR A 382 18.30 -6.37 5.50
N LEU A 383 18.65 -7.19 6.49
CA LEU A 383 20.04 -7.34 6.95
C LEU A 383 20.94 -7.99 5.87
N SER A 384 20.38 -8.79 4.97
CA SER A 384 21.13 -9.35 3.84
C SER A 384 21.73 -8.27 2.92
N LEU A 385 21.20 -7.04 2.93
CA LEU A 385 21.80 -5.90 2.23
C LEU A 385 23.18 -5.49 2.76
N LEU A 386 23.46 -5.77 4.02
CA LEU A 386 24.73 -5.44 4.67
C LEU A 386 25.77 -6.56 4.52
N MET A 387 25.37 -7.75 4.08
CA MET A 387 26.28 -8.88 3.92
C MET A 387 27.12 -8.74 2.63
N PRO A 388 28.43 -9.07 2.68
CA PRO A 388 29.34 -8.90 1.55
C PRO A 388 29.13 -9.93 0.43
N GLU A 389 28.62 -11.12 0.74
CA GLU A 389 28.31 -12.15 -0.26
C GLU A 389 26.80 -12.43 -0.33
N PRO A 390 26.24 -12.64 -1.53
CA PRO A 390 24.91 -13.24 -1.65
C PRO A 390 25.00 -14.67 -1.10
N VAL A 391 24.38 -14.91 0.05
CA VAL A 391 24.17 -16.29 0.52
C VAL A 391 23.41 -17.03 -0.59
N ASP A 392 23.63 -18.35 -0.75
CA ASP A 392 23.00 -19.18 -1.80
C ASP A 392 21.48 -19.35 -1.62
N PRO A 393 20.58 -19.00 -2.60
CA PRO A 393 19.10 -18.94 -2.56
C PRO A 393 18.31 -20.10 -1.89
N ALA A 394 18.99 -21.19 -1.53
CA ALA A 394 18.45 -22.33 -0.81
C ALA A 394 18.26 -22.15 0.71
N HIS A 395 18.87 -21.13 1.34
CA HIS A 395 18.90 -20.96 2.80
C HIS A 395 17.79 -20.10 3.43
N TRP A 396 17.04 -19.30 2.66
CA TRP A 396 15.87 -18.56 3.15
C TRP A 396 14.61 -19.37 2.87
N ASP A 397 13.95 -19.87 3.92
CA ASP A 397 12.59 -20.40 3.83
C ASP A 397 11.59 -19.26 3.61
N VAL A 398 11.62 -18.64 2.43
CA VAL A 398 10.63 -17.63 2.04
C VAL A 398 9.38 -18.37 1.58
N VAL A 399 8.43 -18.54 2.50
CA VAL A 399 7.12 -19.12 2.17
C VAL A 399 6.18 -18.03 1.69
N ALA A 400 5.52 -18.26 0.55
CA ALA A 400 4.51 -17.37 0.03
C ALA A 400 3.35 -17.27 1.03
N THR A 401 3.21 -16.10 1.66
CA THR A 401 2.15 -15.92 2.64
C THR A 401 0.86 -15.54 1.92
N LEU A 402 -0.15 -16.38 2.08
CA LEU A 402 -1.50 -16.10 1.61
C LEU A 402 -2.19 -15.15 2.59
N SER A 403 -2.60 -13.98 2.09
CA SER A 403 -3.44 -13.11 2.92
C SER A 403 -4.84 -13.71 2.97
N PRO A 404 -5.39 -14.10 4.13
CA PRO A 404 -6.74 -14.66 4.17
C PRO A 404 -7.75 -13.63 3.61
N ALA A 405 -8.72 -14.09 2.82
CA ALA A 405 -9.89 -13.29 2.44
C ALA A 405 -10.72 -12.98 3.70
N LYS A 406 -10.28 -11.99 4.47
CA LYS A 406 -10.69 -11.68 5.85
C LYS A 406 -10.29 -12.77 6.84
N SER A 407 -9.40 -12.42 7.78
CA SER A 407 -9.17 -13.22 8.97
C SER A 407 -10.53 -13.44 9.67
N ARG A 408 -10.82 -14.68 10.06
CA ARG A 408 -12.03 -15.07 10.82
C ARG A 408 -12.25 -14.24 12.11
N MET A 409 -11.25 -13.46 12.55
CA MET A 409 -11.37 -12.49 13.65
C MET A 409 -12.12 -11.21 13.30
N SER A 410 -12.47 -10.96 12.03
CA SER A 410 -13.38 -9.88 11.65
C SER A 410 -14.87 -10.22 11.87
N ASN A 411 -15.18 -11.49 12.19
CA ASN A 411 -16.55 -11.97 12.41
C ASN A 411 -16.94 -12.06 13.89
N LEU A 412 -16.10 -11.55 14.81
CA LEU A 412 -16.66 -10.95 16.03
C LEU A 412 -17.48 -9.75 15.54
N THR A 413 -18.76 -10.04 15.33
CA THR A 413 -19.78 -9.09 14.95
C THR A 413 -19.59 -7.85 15.81
N VAL A 414 -19.73 -6.70 15.16
CA VAL A 414 -19.84 -5.37 15.77
C VAL A 414 -21.17 -5.29 16.54
N SER A 415 -21.47 -6.32 17.33
CA SER A 415 -22.59 -6.41 18.26
C SER A 415 -22.20 -5.79 19.60
N GLU A 416 -20.90 -5.71 19.92
CA GLU A 416 -20.40 -5.17 21.19
C GLU A 416 -20.17 -3.65 21.16
N CYS A 417 -20.11 -3.00 19.99
CA CYS A 417 -20.21 -1.53 19.88
C CYS A 417 -21.65 -1.01 20.08
N GLY A 418 -22.56 -1.85 20.60
CA GLY A 418 -23.96 -1.54 20.80
C GLY A 418 -24.18 -0.27 21.61
N PHE A 419 -23.28 0.09 22.54
CA PHE A 419 -23.46 1.29 23.38
C PHE A 419 -23.40 2.60 22.58
N ILE A 420 -22.35 2.80 21.77
CA ILE A 420 -22.16 4.03 20.97
C ILE A 420 -23.23 4.13 19.88
N VAL A 421 -23.55 3.00 19.23
CA VAL A 421 -24.57 2.95 18.17
C VAL A 421 -25.98 3.19 18.73
N LYS A 422 -26.28 2.68 19.95
CA LYS A 422 -27.59 2.86 20.61
C LYS A 422 -27.80 4.31 21.06
N LEU A 423 -26.76 4.98 21.57
CA LEU A 423 -26.82 6.40 21.93
C LEU A 423 -27.12 7.30 20.71
N LEU A 424 -26.51 7.01 19.56
CA LEU A 424 -26.72 7.80 18.33
C LEU A 424 -28.07 7.51 17.65
N SER A 425 -28.60 6.29 17.81
CA SER A 425 -29.91 5.90 17.27
C SER A 425 -31.10 6.65 17.90
N GLN A 426 -30.90 7.31 19.04
CA GLN A 426 -31.93 8.12 19.71
C GLN A 426 -32.11 9.51 19.08
N VAL A 427 -31.18 9.95 18.21
CA VAL A 427 -31.14 11.33 17.69
C VAL A 427 -31.58 11.43 16.22
N PHE A 428 -31.67 10.31 15.48
CA PHE A 428 -31.96 10.33 14.04
C PHE A 428 -33.05 9.34 13.58
N PRO A 429 -33.90 9.71 12.60
CA PRO A 429 -35.00 8.86 12.12
C PRO A 429 -34.53 7.56 11.44
N LEU A 430 -35.27 6.48 11.72
CA LEU A 430 -34.96 5.06 11.44
C LEU A 430 -34.55 4.73 9.99
N SER A 431 -35.03 5.48 8.99
CA SER A 431 -34.77 5.20 7.57
C SER A 431 -33.38 5.64 7.07
N ARG A 432 -32.68 6.55 7.77
CA ARG A 432 -31.28 6.94 7.46
C ARG A 432 -30.23 6.13 8.23
N ILE A 433 -30.66 5.30 9.19
CA ILE A 433 -29.79 4.63 10.15
C ILE A 433 -28.91 3.55 9.52
N ARG A 434 -29.35 2.81 8.49
CA ARG A 434 -28.54 1.69 7.97
C ARG A 434 -27.25 2.15 7.27
N ARG A 435 -27.33 3.23 6.48
CA ARG A 435 -26.15 3.85 5.85
C ARG A 435 -25.30 4.62 6.87
N MET A 436 -25.92 5.25 7.86
CA MET A 436 -25.19 5.95 8.92
C MET A 436 -24.49 4.98 9.87
N LYS A 437 -25.09 3.83 10.18
CA LYS A 437 -24.54 2.80 11.08
C LYS A 437 -23.23 2.24 10.53
N ALA A 438 -23.19 1.84 9.26
CA ALA A 438 -21.95 1.36 8.64
C ALA A 438 -20.83 2.42 8.70
N ARG A 439 -21.18 3.69 8.45
CA ARG A 439 -20.23 4.80 8.52
C ARG A 439 -19.77 5.10 9.95
N ILE A 440 -20.67 5.04 10.94
CA ILE A 440 -20.33 5.19 12.36
C ILE A 440 -19.42 4.04 12.81
N GLU A 441 -19.70 2.81 12.40
CA GLU A 441 -18.87 1.64 12.72
C GLU A 441 -17.47 1.78 12.11
N GLU A 442 -17.36 2.15 10.83
CA GLU A 442 -16.08 2.44 10.18
C GLU A 442 -15.28 3.55 10.90
N GLU A 443 -15.97 4.59 11.38
CA GLU A 443 -15.36 5.72 12.08
C GLU A 443 -15.01 5.42 13.54
N ALA A 444 -15.71 4.47 14.18
CA ALA A 444 -15.49 4.08 15.57
C ALA A 444 -14.42 2.99 15.71
N VAL A 445 -14.23 2.13 14.70
CA VAL A 445 -13.24 1.05 14.70
C VAL A 445 -11.80 1.50 15.03
N PRO A 446 -11.30 2.64 14.54
CA PRO A 446 -9.96 3.14 14.90
C PRO A 446 -9.78 3.45 16.40
N PHE A 447 -10.86 3.71 17.13
CA PHE A 447 -10.81 3.96 18.57
C PHE A 447 -10.73 2.68 19.39
N LEU A 448 -10.97 1.51 18.80
CA LEU A 448 -10.85 0.22 19.49
C LEU A 448 -9.39 -0.23 19.44
N PHE A 449 -8.70 -0.15 20.58
CA PHE A 449 -7.27 -0.47 20.69
C PHE A 449 -6.91 -1.86 20.15
N TRP A 450 -7.79 -2.86 20.30
CA TRP A 450 -7.54 -4.23 19.83
C TRP A 450 -7.65 -4.40 18.30
N ARG A 451 -8.15 -3.39 17.57
CA ARG A 451 -8.22 -3.38 16.10
C ARG A 451 -7.25 -2.40 15.46
N ASP A 452 -6.69 -1.45 16.21
CA ASP A 452 -5.69 -0.53 15.66
C ASP A 452 -4.29 -1.19 15.67
N SER A 453 -3.71 -1.33 14.47
CA SER A 453 -2.36 -1.86 14.26
C SER A 453 -1.25 -1.04 14.91
N ARG A 454 -1.53 0.19 15.36
CA ARG A 454 -0.60 1.02 16.14
C ARG A 454 -0.51 0.58 17.60
N PHE A 455 -1.51 -0.11 18.14
CA PHE A 455 -1.45 -0.60 19.52
C PHE A 455 -0.50 -1.80 19.60
N SER A 456 0.45 -1.73 20.52
CA SER A 456 1.22 -2.87 20.97
C SER A 456 1.31 -2.78 22.48
N TYR A 457 1.19 -3.91 23.15
CA TYR A 457 1.28 -3.94 24.61
C TYR A 457 2.64 -3.48 25.13
N GLN A 458 3.71 -3.78 24.40
CA GLN A 458 5.07 -3.37 24.75
C GLN A 458 5.34 -1.89 24.44
N ASP A 459 4.49 -1.28 23.62
CA ASP A 459 4.61 0.11 23.17
C ASP A 459 3.21 0.71 22.89
N PRO A 460 2.41 0.97 23.94
CA PRO A 460 0.99 1.36 23.78
C PRO A 460 0.81 2.86 23.47
N PHE A 461 1.82 3.66 23.76
CA PHE A 461 1.74 5.12 23.72
C PHE A 461 1.51 5.71 22.31
N PRO A 462 2.07 5.16 21.21
CA PRO A 462 1.78 5.63 19.85
C PRO A 462 0.31 5.61 19.47
N TRP A 463 -0.42 4.56 19.89
CA TRP A 463 -1.86 4.46 19.65
C TRP A 463 -2.62 5.52 20.45
N TRP A 464 -2.37 5.61 21.76
CA TRP A 464 -3.03 6.58 22.63
C TRP A 464 -2.80 8.02 22.14
N TRP A 465 -1.57 8.37 21.79
CA TRP A 465 -1.23 9.69 21.24
C TRP A 465 -1.93 9.93 19.90
N HIS A 466 -2.01 8.91 19.05
CA HIS A 466 -2.69 9.02 17.76
C HIS A 466 -4.17 9.37 17.95
N VAL A 467 -4.85 8.61 18.80
CA VAL A 467 -6.29 8.70 19.03
C VAL A 467 -6.68 9.97 19.80
N HIS A 468 -5.95 10.32 20.86
CA HIS A 468 -6.38 11.40 21.77
C HIS A 468 -5.72 12.75 21.53
N VAL A 469 -4.58 12.80 20.83
CA VAL A 469 -3.84 14.05 20.62
C VAL A 469 -3.75 14.38 19.14
N TYR A 470 -3.13 13.50 18.35
CA TYR A 470 -2.84 13.78 16.95
C TYR A 470 -4.12 13.91 16.11
N GLN A 471 -5.05 12.95 16.20
CA GLN A 471 -6.26 12.96 15.40
C GLN A 471 -7.17 14.14 15.75
N PRO A 472 -7.54 14.42 17.03
CA PRO A 472 -8.39 15.56 17.37
C PRO A 472 -7.79 16.90 16.93
N LEU A 473 -6.49 17.11 17.14
CA LEU A 473 -5.83 18.35 16.72
C LEU A 473 -5.73 18.47 15.19
N ARG A 474 -5.54 17.36 14.48
CA ARG A 474 -5.60 17.34 13.01
C ARG A 474 -6.99 17.72 12.52
N GLU A 475 -8.05 17.19 13.14
CA GLU A 475 -9.43 17.55 12.77
C GLU A 475 -9.72 19.04 13.01
N ILE A 476 -9.29 19.58 14.16
CA ILE A 476 -9.41 21.02 14.46
C ILE A 476 -8.68 21.85 13.41
N TRP A 477 -7.44 21.49 13.07
CA TRP A 477 -6.65 22.20 12.07
C TRP A 477 -7.31 22.18 10.69
N MET A 478 -7.85 21.03 10.28
CA MET A 478 -8.57 20.89 9.01
C MET A 478 -9.83 21.77 8.98
N ALA A 479 -10.59 21.81 10.08
CA ALA A 479 -11.76 22.67 10.21
C ALA A 479 -11.38 24.16 10.13
N VAL A 480 -10.33 24.59 10.85
CA VAL A 480 -9.83 25.98 10.80
C VAL A 480 -9.37 26.35 9.39
N LYS A 481 -8.66 25.43 8.71
CA LYS A 481 -8.20 25.63 7.34
C LYS A 481 -9.38 25.80 6.37
N GLN A 482 -10.41 24.95 6.47
CA GLN A 482 -11.62 25.06 5.65
C GLN A 482 -12.36 26.38 5.88
N ILE A 483 -12.50 26.83 7.14
CA ILE A 483 -13.14 28.12 7.46
C ILE A 483 -12.35 29.28 6.85
N ARG A 484 -11.02 29.25 6.93
CA ARG A 484 -10.16 30.29 6.34
C ARG A 484 -10.27 30.34 4.82
N GLU A 485 -10.32 29.18 4.17
CA GLU A 485 -10.47 29.08 2.71
C GLU A 485 -11.85 29.60 2.25
N LEU A 486 -12.92 29.29 2.98
CA LEU A 486 -14.28 29.81 2.71
C LEU A 486 -14.41 31.33 2.96
N GLY A 487 -13.71 31.86 3.96
CA GLY A 487 -13.67 33.29 4.24
C GLY A 487 -12.95 34.09 3.15
N LEU A 488 -11.96 33.49 2.48
CA LEU A 488 -11.23 34.11 1.37
C LEU A 488 -12.03 34.13 0.06
N THR A 489 -12.92 33.16 -0.17
CA THR A 489 -13.75 33.12 -1.39
C THR A 489 -14.96 34.05 -1.35
N ASN A 490 -15.39 34.50 -0.17
CA ASN A 490 -16.52 35.42 -0.02
C ASN A 490 -16.10 36.90 -0.02
N GLY A 491 -14.80 37.19 -0.10
CA GLY A 491 -14.22 38.53 -0.05
C GLY A 491 -13.56 39.01 -1.34
N SER A 492 -13.81 38.36 -2.48
CA SER A 492 -13.27 38.71 -3.81
C SER A 492 -14.35 39.13 -4.80
#